data_AF-A0A381X5Q0-F1
#
_entry.id   AF-A0A381X5Q0-F1
#
_cell.length_a   1.000
_cell.length_b   1.000
_cell.length_c   1.000
_cell.angle_alpha   90.00
_cell.angle_beta   90.00
_cell.angle_gamma   90.00
#
_symmetry.space_group_name_H-M   'P 1'
#
loop_
_entity.id
_entity.type
_entity.pdbx_description
1 polymer ?
#
loop_
_entity_poly.entity_id
_entity_poly.type
_entity_poly.pdbx_seq_one_letter_code
_entity_poly.pdbx_strand_id
1 'polypeptide(L)'
;MADITIRKGHNIRIAGVPINEIQKGFSPKLVAIHPTDFKGVKPKLMVEEGDAIKIGSPLFQSKSNLDITWPSLGAGKVSQIQYGPRRVIEKISIVLAEDEEVESFKTYRLSEISTLSREKVLATLLSGSIFPFIRQRPYNKVADPNDVPRDIFISGWNTSPLAVNLDLALRRRLSPFQAGINVLKTLTSGKVHLSYYKNTVSNTLLEVEGAEVHLFNGPHPAGNVGIQIHHIAPLA
;
A
#
# COMPACT_ATOMS: atom_id res chain seq x y z
N MET A 1 17.46 -3.93 -15.75
CA MET A 1 16.88 -2.62 -16.10
C MET A 1 16.21 -2.69 -17.47
N ALA A 2 14.92 -2.32 -17.57
CA ALA A 2 14.21 -2.27 -18.86
C ALA A 2 13.74 -0.84 -19.14
N ASP A 3 13.78 -0.40 -20.41
CA ASP A 3 13.18 0.85 -20.88
C ASP A 3 12.02 0.51 -21.82
N ILE A 4 10.79 0.73 -21.36
CA ILE A 4 9.57 0.23 -21.99
C ILE A 4 8.69 1.42 -22.39
N THR A 5 8.40 1.51 -23.68
CA THR A 5 7.44 2.50 -24.20
C THR A 5 6.15 1.82 -24.62
N ILE A 6 5.08 2.12 -23.90
CA ILE A 6 3.73 1.71 -24.28
C ILE A 6 3.26 2.61 -25.41
N ARG A 7 2.94 2.03 -26.57
CA ARG A 7 2.43 2.76 -27.74
C ARG A 7 0.91 2.65 -27.89
N LYS A 8 0.34 1.54 -27.43
CA LYS A 8 -1.10 1.26 -27.53
C LYS A 8 -1.76 1.56 -26.18
N GLY A 9 -2.43 2.70 -26.11
CA GLY A 9 -3.16 3.16 -24.93
C GLY A 9 -3.78 4.53 -25.21
N HIS A 10 -4.49 5.09 -24.23
CA HIS A 10 -5.22 6.34 -24.40
C HIS A 10 -5.27 7.15 -23.11
N ASN A 11 -4.81 8.39 -23.16
CA ASN A 11 -4.96 9.34 -22.06
C ASN A 11 -6.33 10.01 -22.16
N ILE A 12 -7.23 9.65 -21.26
CA ILE A 12 -8.56 10.25 -21.17
C ILE A 12 -8.40 11.74 -20.89
N ARG A 13 -8.97 12.59 -21.78
CA ARG A 13 -8.99 14.04 -21.60
C ARG A 13 -10.17 14.42 -20.71
N ILE A 14 -9.91 14.54 -19.41
CA ILE A 14 -10.90 14.96 -18.42
C ILE A 14 -10.51 16.32 -17.82
N ALA A 15 -11.49 17.15 -17.55
CA ALA A 15 -11.28 18.40 -16.81
C ALA A 15 -10.99 18.13 -15.33
N GLY A 16 -10.43 19.12 -14.63
CA GLY A 16 -10.18 19.02 -13.18
C GLY A 16 -8.83 18.40 -12.80
N VAL A 17 -7.86 18.39 -13.72
CA VAL A 17 -6.48 17.96 -13.41
C VAL A 17 -5.95 18.79 -12.23
N PRO A 18 -5.50 18.16 -11.14
CA PRO A 18 -5.03 18.89 -9.96
C PRO A 18 -3.73 19.65 -10.26
N ILE A 19 -3.58 20.82 -9.64
CA ILE A 19 -2.30 21.53 -9.63
C ILE A 19 -1.28 20.77 -8.77
N ASN A 20 0.01 20.88 -9.12
CA ASN A 20 1.10 20.21 -8.39
C ASN A 20 1.54 21.01 -7.16
N GLU A 21 0.60 21.23 -6.23
CA GLU A 21 0.84 21.96 -4.98
C GLU A 21 0.36 21.16 -3.77
N ILE A 22 1.12 21.23 -2.68
CA ILE A 22 0.75 20.60 -1.42
C ILE A 22 0.01 21.64 -0.58
N GLN A 23 -1.30 21.50 -0.47
CA GLN A 23 -2.11 22.30 0.44
C GLN A 23 -2.03 21.75 1.87
N LYS A 24 -1.85 22.64 2.85
CA LYS A 24 -1.92 22.29 4.28
C LYS A 24 -3.30 22.68 4.82
N GLY A 25 -3.79 21.95 5.82
CA GLY A 25 -4.95 22.38 6.62
C GLY A 25 -6.22 21.55 6.49
N PHE A 26 -6.17 20.38 5.85
CA PHE A 26 -7.26 19.41 5.97
C PHE A 26 -7.00 18.48 7.16
N SER A 27 -7.70 18.71 8.26
CA SER A 27 -7.74 17.81 9.41
C SER A 27 -9.08 17.07 9.41
N PRO A 28 -9.14 15.79 9.01
CA PRO A 28 -10.38 15.03 9.07
C PRO A 28 -10.84 14.91 10.52
N LYS A 29 -12.17 14.91 10.75
CA LYS A 29 -12.77 14.57 12.06
C LYS A 29 -13.29 13.14 12.11
N LEU A 30 -13.48 12.53 10.95
CA LEU A 30 -14.03 11.20 10.78
C LEU A 30 -13.22 10.50 9.68
N VAL A 31 -12.79 9.28 9.97
CA VAL A 31 -12.20 8.37 8.99
C VAL A 31 -12.98 7.07 8.96
N ALA A 32 -12.86 6.33 7.86
CA ALA A 32 -13.48 5.03 7.77
C ALA A 32 -12.65 4.08 6.92
N ILE A 33 -12.73 2.80 7.25
CA ILE A 33 -12.24 1.71 6.41
C ILE A 33 -13.43 0.94 5.85
N HIS A 34 -13.30 0.52 4.60
CA HIS A 34 -14.29 -0.28 3.88
C HIS A 34 -13.75 -1.70 3.68
N PRO A 35 -14.17 -2.69 4.48
CA PRO A 35 -13.71 -4.07 4.29
C PRO A 35 -14.02 -4.62 2.89
N THR A 36 -15.04 -4.09 2.22
CA THR A 36 -15.43 -4.45 0.85
C THR A 36 -14.41 -4.07 -0.21
N ASP A 37 -13.49 -3.14 0.07
CA ASP A 37 -12.40 -2.78 -0.85
C ASP A 37 -11.34 -3.90 -0.97
N PHE A 38 -11.29 -4.80 0.01
CA PHE A 38 -10.37 -5.92 0.04
C PHE A 38 -11.00 -7.17 -0.57
N LYS A 39 -10.71 -7.40 -1.85
CA LYS A 39 -11.27 -8.50 -2.63
C LYS A 39 -11.06 -9.86 -1.94
N GLY A 40 -12.16 -10.58 -1.73
CA GLY A 40 -12.17 -11.94 -1.18
C GLY A 40 -12.04 -12.02 0.34
N VAL A 41 -11.96 -10.89 1.05
CA VAL A 41 -11.85 -10.86 2.51
C VAL A 41 -13.24 -10.99 3.14
N LYS A 42 -13.36 -11.89 4.12
CA LYS A 42 -14.54 -12.00 4.98
C LYS A 42 -14.17 -11.46 6.35
N PRO A 43 -14.58 -10.24 6.71
CA PRO A 43 -14.19 -9.62 7.98
C PRO A 43 -14.80 -10.34 9.18
N LYS A 44 -14.00 -10.45 10.24
CA LYS A 44 -14.40 -10.76 11.62
C LYS A 44 -13.98 -9.58 12.49
N LEU A 45 -14.95 -8.87 13.06
CA LEU A 45 -14.71 -7.70 13.88
C LEU A 45 -13.85 -8.04 15.09
N MET A 46 -13.01 -7.08 15.47
CA MET A 46 -12.19 -7.10 16.68
C MET A 46 -12.51 -5.92 17.61
N VAL A 47 -13.46 -5.08 17.20
CA VAL A 47 -13.92 -3.88 17.89
C VAL A 47 -15.44 -3.80 17.86
N GLU A 48 -16.00 -3.04 18.79
CA GLU A 48 -17.40 -2.70 18.91
C GLU A 48 -17.63 -1.19 18.79
N GLU A 49 -18.87 -0.80 18.53
CA GLU A 49 -19.24 0.62 18.58
C GLU A 49 -19.05 1.16 19.98
N GLY A 50 -18.30 2.25 20.12
CA GLY A 50 -17.96 2.84 21.40
C GLY A 50 -16.51 2.61 21.84
N ASP A 51 -15.80 1.67 21.22
CA ASP A 51 -14.42 1.36 21.59
C ASP A 51 -13.48 2.54 21.33
N ALA A 52 -12.57 2.77 22.28
CA ALA A 52 -11.44 3.66 22.11
C ALA A 52 -10.29 2.90 21.43
N ILE A 53 -9.72 3.50 20.38
CA ILE A 53 -8.70 2.86 19.55
C ILE A 53 -7.55 3.83 19.25
N LYS A 54 -6.37 3.29 19.00
CA LYS A 54 -5.16 4.02 18.62
C LYS A 54 -4.88 3.84 17.13
N ILE A 55 -4.02 4.68 16.56
CA ILE A 55 -3.52 4.49 15.20
C ILE A 55 -2.78 3.14 15.15
N GLY A 56 -3.17 2.29 14.20
CA GLY A 56 -2.58 0.95 14.04
C GLY A 56 -3.29 -0.17 14.80
N SER A 57 -4.21 0.13 15.73
CA SER A 57 -4.97 -0.92 16.43
C SER A 57 -5.80 -1.76 15.45
N PRO A 58 -5.87 -3.09 15.61
CA PRO A 58 -6.59 -3.95 14.67
C PRO A 58 -8.12 -3.76 14.77
N LEU A 59 -8.77 -3.43 13.65
CA LEU A 59 -10.23 -3.23 13.58
C LEU A 59 -10.99 -4.53 13.28
N PHE A 60 -10.46 -5.32 12.37
CA PHE A 60 -11.01 -6.61 11.98
C PHE A 60 -9.91 -7.52 11.44
N GLN A 61 -10.18 -8.81 11.44
CA GLN A 61 -9.32 -9.85 10.88
C GLN A 61 -10.02 -10.62 9.76
N SER A 62 -9.26 -11.30 8.91
CA SER A 62 -9.83 -12.16 7.88
C SER A 62 -10.29 -13.49 8.49
N LYS A 63 -11.51 -13.95 8.19
CA LYS A 63 -11.97 -15.29 8.59
C LYS A 63 -11.17 -16.43 7.93
N SER A 64 -10.52 -16.18 6.79
CA SER A 64 -9.71 -17.20 6.10
C SER A 64 -8.33 -17.37 6.72
N ASN A 65 -7.80 -16.32 7.35
CA ASN A 65 -6.51 -16.32 8.03
C ASN A 65 -6.56 -15.26 9.13
N LEU A 66 -6.57 -15.72 10.39
CA LEU A 66 -6.77 -14.87 11.57
C LEU A 66 -5.55 -13.98 11.87
N ASP A 67 -4.38 -14.30 11.32
CA ASP A 67 -3.17 -13.48 11.50
C ASP A 67 -3.22 -12.18 10.67
N ILE A 68 -4.13 -12.10 9.69
CA ILE A 68 -4.28 -10.95 8.82
C ILE A 68 -5.32 -10.01 9.41
N THR A 69 -4.84 -8.88 9.95
CA THR A 69 -5.62 -7.81 10.56
C THR A 69 -5.49 -6.49 9.80
N TRP A 70 -6.49 -5.62 9.91
CA TRP A 70 -6.47 -4.27 9.32
C TRP A 70 -6.35 -3.19 10.40
N PRO A 71 -5.48 -2.19 10.21
CA PRO A 71 -5.20 -1.19 11.23
C PRO A 71 -6.27 -0.12 11.23
N SER A 72 -6.44 0.53 12.37
CA SER A 72 -7.09 1.82 12.45
C SER A 72 -6.29 2.88 11.71
N LEU A 73 -6.99 3.69 10.91
CA LEU A 73 -6.42 4.82 10.16
C LEU A 73 -6.18 6.05 11.04
N GLY A 74 -6.75 6.07 12.25
CA GLY A 74 -6.70 7.19 13.18
C GLY A 74 -7.02 6.75 14.61
N ALA A 75 -6.71 7.59 15.59
CA ALA A 75 -7.03 7.33 16.99
C ALA A 75 -8.29 8.07 17.40
N GLY A 76 -9.07 7.46 18.30
CA GLY A 76 -10.32 8.05 18.78
C GLY A 76 -11.32 6.98 19.12
N LYS A 77 -12.57 7.15 18.68
CA LYS A 77 -13.68 6.28 19.05
C LYS A 77 -14.37 5.68 17.84
N VAL A 78 -14.61 4.36 17.85
CA VAL A 78 -15.43 3.68 16.84
C VAL A 78 -16.85 4.22 16.95
N SER A 79 -17.28 4.98 15.95
CA SER A 79 -18.57 5.66 15.97
C SER A 79 -19.69 4.83 15.35
N GLN A 80 -19.37 4.03 14.33
CA GLN A 80 -20.37 3.22 13.63
C GLN A 80 -19.73 2.03 12.90
N ILE A 81 -20.38 0.87 13.00
CA ILE A 81 -20.11 -0.31 12.19
C ILE A 81 -21.33 -0.54 11.29
N GLN A 82 -21.23 -0.10 10.03
CA GLN A 82 -22.31 -0.20 9.07
C GLN A 82 -22.38 -1.60 8.45
N TYR A 83 -23.56 -2.20 8.55
CA TYR A 83 -23.88 -3.47 7.91
C TYR A 83 -24.76 -3.26 6.67
N GLY A 84 -24.39 -3.93 5.58
CA GLY A 84 -25.18 -4.03 4.36
C GLY A 84 -26.07 -5.28 4.31
N PRO A 85 -26.67 -5.56 3.14
CA PRO A 85 -27.47 -6.75 2.89
C PRO A 85 -26.73 -8.03 3.29
N ARG A 86 -27.46 -9.00 3.87
CA ARG A 86 -26.88 -10.26 4.40
C ARG A 86 -25.78 -10.04 5.46
N ARG A 87 -25.83 -8.92 6.19
CA ARG A 87 -24.90 -8.54 7.27
C ARG A 87 -23.44 -8.44 6.81
N VAL A 88 -23.21 -8.00 5.58
CA VAL A 88 -21.86 -7.64 5.11
C VAL A 88 -21.39 -6.41 5.86
N ILE A 89 -20.15 -6.39 6.36
CA ILE A 89 -19.59 -5.19 7.01
C ILE A 89 -19.08 -4.27 5.90
N GLU A 90 -19.77 -3.15 5.69
CA GLU A 90 -19.49 -2.23 4.58
C GLU A 90 -18.51 -1.12 4.99
N LYS A 91 -18.62 -0.64 6.24
CA LYS A 91 -17.88 0.52 6.72
C LYS A 91 -17.68 0.47 8.23
N ILE A 92 -16.47 0.72 8.67
CA ILE A 92 -16.15 0.95 10.09
C ILE A 92 -15.67 2.40 10.20
N SER A 93 -16.42 3.22 10.92
CA SER A 93 -16.18 4.66 11.04
C SER A 93 -15.61 4.99 12.42
N ILE A 94 -14.66 5.93 12.44
CA ILE A 94 -13.92 6.34 13.64
C ILE A 94 -13.97 7.86 13.70
N VAL A 95 -14.49 8.39 14.80
CA VAL A 95 -14.35 9.81 15.14
C VAL A 95 -12.97 10.00 15.74
N LEU A 96 -12.21 10.91 15.14
CA LEU A 96 -10.82 11.16 15.54
C LEU A 96 -10.77 11.99 16.82
N ALA A 97 -9.86 11.63 17.71
CA ALA A 97 -9.49 12.45 18.87
C ALA A 97 -8.67 13.67 18.41
N GLU A 98 -8.62 14.72 19.24
CA GLU A 98 -7.76 15.88 18.98
C GLU A 98 -6.28 15.51 19.08
N ASP A 99 -5.94 14.71 20.10
CA ASP A 99 -4.61 14.13 20.31
C ASP A 99 -4.64 12.65 19.95
N GLU A 100 -4.07 12.30 18.79
CA GLU A 100 -4.06 10.93 18.30
C GLU A 100 -2.92 10.11 18.89
N GLU A 101 -3.26 9.08 19.67
CA GLU A 101 -2.28 8.10 20.15
C GLU A 101 -1.94 7.05 19.09
N VAL A 102 -0.68 6.63 19.04
CA VAL A 102 -0.20 5.60 18.12
C VAL A 102 0.14 4.33 18.88
N GLU A 103 -0.22 3.17 18.32
CA GLU A 103 0.24 1.89 18.85
C GLU A 103 1.77 1.81 18.82
N SER A 104 2.34 1.26 19.90
CA SER A 104 3.78 1.10 20.00
C SER A 104 4.17 -0.25 19.43
N PHE A 105 4.99 -0.22 18.37
CA PHE A 105 5.56 -1.40 17.77
C PHE A 105 7.07 -1.42 17.94
N LYS A 106 7.65 -2.61 17.83
CA LYS A 106 9.09 -2.75 17.81
C LYS A 106 9.68 -2.00 16.61
N THR A 107 10.60 -1.09 16.88
CA THR A 107 11.29 -0.31 15.86
C THR A 107 12.64 -0.92 15.53
N TYR A 108 13.12 -0.65 14.31
CA TYR A 108 14.41 -1.08 13.80
C TYR A 108 15.10 0.09 13.13
N ARG A 109 16.42 0.17 13.27
CA ARG A 109 17.24 1.12 12.49
C ARG A 109 17.32 0.64 11.05
N LEU A 110 17.50 1.57 10.11
CA LEU A 110 17.59 1.24 8.68
C LEU A 110 18.66 0.19 8.37
N SER A 111 19.81 0.25 9.05
CA SER A 111 20.93 -0.68 8.91
C SER A 111 20.63 -2.09 9.44
N GLU A 112 19.63 -2.24 10.30
CA GLU A 112 19.25 -3.53 10.89
C GLU A 112 18.24 -4.29 10.03
N ILE A 113 17.48 -3.60 9.18
CA ILE A 113 16.38 -4.19 8.40
C ILE A 113 16.88 -5.33 7.51
N SER A 114 18.04 -5.14 6.86
CA SER A 114 18.61 -6.14 5.95
C SER A 114 19.11 -7.41 6.64
N THR A 115 19.28 -7.40 7.96
CA THR A 115 19.73 -8.57 8.74
C THR A 115 18.58 -9.34 9.37
N LEU A 116 17.34 -8.85 9.24
CA LEU A 116 16.16 -9.53 9.76
C LEU A 116 15.83 -10.77 8.93
N SER A 117 15.40 -11.84 9.59
CA SER A 117 14.86 -13.01 8.91
C SER A 117 13.47 -12.70 8.35
N ARG A 118 13.06 -13.45 7.31
CA ARG A 118 11.74 -13.32 6.69
C ARG A 118 10.62 -13.49 7.72
N GLU A 119 10.75 -14.44 8.63
CA GLU A 119 9.76 -14.73 9.68
C GLU A 119 9.58 -13.53 10.60
N LYS A 120 10.68 -12.88 10.99
CA LYS A 120 10.66 -11.71 11.88
C LYS A 120 10.06 -10.49 11.19
N VAL A 121 10.36 -10.30 9.89
CA VAL A 121 9.75 -9.25 9.08
C VAL A 121 8.24 -9.49 8.95
N LEU A 122 7.82 -10.70 8.57
CA LEU A 122 6.41 -11.05 8.48
C LEU A 122 5.67 -10.86 9.81
N ALA A 123 6.22 -11.36 10.91
CA ALA A 123 5.63 -11.19 12.24
C ALA A 123 5.44 -9.70 12.58
N THR A 124 6.41 -8.85 12.23
CA THR A 124 6.31 -7.40 12.44
C THR A 124 5.22 -6.76 11.57
N LEU A 125 5.12 -7.14 10.29
CA LEU A 125 4.09 -6.64 9.37
C LEU A 125 2.68 -7.07 9.77
N LEU A 126 2.53 -8.31 10.25
CA LEU A 126 1.26 -8.87 10.73
C LEU A 126 0.86 -8.21 12.04
N SER A 127 1.77 -8.08 13.02
CA SER A 127 1.48 -7.39 14.28
C SER A 127 1.11 -5.92 14.06
N GLY A 128 1.71 -5.27 13.06
CA GLY A 128 1.41 -3.90 12.67
C GLY A 128 0.15 -3.76 11.81
N SER A 129 -0.54 -4.85 11.48
CA SER A 129 -1.73 -4.86 10.60
C SER A 129 -1.49 -4.25 9.21
N ILE A 130 -0.25 -4.22 8.69
CA ILE A 130 0.08 -3.59 7.39
C ILE A 130 0.28 -4.60 6.26
N PHE A 131 0.41 -5.89 6.57
CA PHE A 131 0.49 -6.94 5.56
C PHE A 131 -0.65 -6.93 4.51
N PRO A 132 -1.93 -6.63 4.85
CA PRO A 132 -3.03 -6.72 3.88
C PRO A 132 -2.92 -5.77 2.67
N PHE A 133 -2.05 -4.76 2.73
CA PHE A 133 -1.84 -3.83 1.61
C PHE A 133 -0.97 -4.44 0.49
N ILE A 134 -0.36 -5.61 0.72
CA ILE A 134 0.32 -6.40 -0.30
C ILE A 134 -0.71 -7.24 -1.05
N ARG A 135 -0.76 -7.09 -2.38
CA ARG A 135 -1.72 -7.78 -3.24
C ARG A 135 -1.02 -8.75 -4.17
N GLN A 136 -1.46 -10.00 -4.16
CA GLN A 136 -0.93 -11.02 -5.07
C GLN A 136 -1.43 -10.81 -6.51
N ARG A 137 -0.65 -11.37 -7.45
CA ARG A 137 -0.98 -11.46 -8.87
C ARG A 137 -0.77 -12.92 -9.32
N PRO A 138 -1.72 -13.54 -10.05
CA PRO A 138 -2.99 -12.98 -10.52
C PRO A 138 -4.05 -12.84 -9.39
N TYR A 139 -5.31 -12.55 -9.75
CA TYR A 139 -6.50 -12.42 -8.89
C TYR A 139 -6.72 -11.10 -8.14
N ASN A 140 -5.66 -10.34 -7.83
CA ASN A 140 -5.75 -9.04 -7.13
C ASN A 140 -6.50 -9.13 -5.79
N LYS A 141 -6.10 -10.12 -4.98
CA LYS A 141 -6.53 -10.30 -3.58
C LYS A 141 -5.35 -10.03 -2.64
N VAL A 142 -5.64 -9.93 -1.34
CA VAL A 142 -4.60 -9.89 -0.29
C VAL A 142 -3.71 -11.13 -0.43
N ALA A 143 -2.39 -10.95 -0.32
CA ALA A 143 -1.44 -12.06 -0.39
C ALA A 143 -1.62 -13.02 0.80
N ASP A 144 -1.16 -14.27 0.66
CA ASP A 144 -1.03 -15.20 1.78
C ASP A 144 0.36 -15.01 2.43
N PRO A 145 0.46 -14.78 3.75
CA PRO A 145 1.76 -14.66 4.42
C PRO A 145 2.61 -15.95 4.37
N ASN A 146 1.97 -17.11 4.17
CA ASN A 146 2.66 -18.39 4.06
C ASN A 146 3.32 -18.57 2.69
N ASP A 147 2.85 -17.85 1.67
CA ASP A 147 3.43 -17.92 0.33
C ASP A 147 4.71 -17.07 0.24
N VAL A 148 5.71 -17.62 -0.45
CA VAL A 148 6.91 -16.86 -0.84
C VAL A 148 6.71 -16.35 -2.26
N PRO A 149 6.53 -15.04 -2.49
CA PRO A 149 6.39 -14.51 -3.83
C PRO A 149 7.68 -14.71 -4.62
N ARG A 150 7.53 -15.04 -5.91
CA ARG A 150 8.65 -15.06 -6.87
C ARG A 150 9.25 -13.66 -7.01
N ASP A 151 8.40 -12.65 -7.20
CA ASP A 151 8.80 -11.27 -7.37
C ASP A 151 7.80 -10.33 -6.69
N ILE A 152 8.27 -9.15 -6.31
CA ILE A 152 7.45 -8.07 -5.76
C ILE A 152 7.55 -6.87 -6.69
N PHE A 153 6.41 -6.31 -7.09
CA PHE A 153 6.34 -5.18 -8.01
C PHE A 153 5.81 -3.92 -7.34
N ILE A 154 6.51 -2.81 -7.55
CA ILE A 154 6.17 -1.49 -7.04
C ILE A 154 6.04 -0.56 -8.25
N SER A 155 4.85 0.02 -8.43
CA SER A 155 4.64 1.06 -9.43
C SER A 155 4.81 2.43 -8.80
N GLY A 156 5.90 3.11 -9.14
CA GLY A 156 6.18 4.51 -8.85
C GLY A 156 5.58 5.47 -9.87
N TRP A 157 4.64 5.02 -10.73
CA TRP A 157 3.96 5.86 -11.71
C TRP A 157 2.48 5.53 -11.83
N ASN A 158 1.62 6.56 -11.80
CA ASN A 158 0.18 6.41 -12.01
C ASN A 158 -0.27 7.25 -13.20
N THR A 159 -0.63 6.60 -14.30
CA THR A 159 -1.08 7.24 -15.54
C THR A 159 -2.59 7.51 -15.58
N SER A 160 -3.30 7.41 -14.45
CA SER A 160 -4.73 7.73 -14.39
C SER A 160 -4.94 9.24 -14.55
N PRO A 161 -6.01 9.71 -15.20
CA PRO A 161 -6.12 11.08 -15.71
C PRO A 161 -6.18 12.18 -14.63
N LEU A 162 -6.52 11.81 -13.38
CA LEU A 162 -6.57 12.72 -12.22
C LEU A 162 -5.61 12.25 -11.10
N ALA A 163 -4.60 11.47 -11.45
CA ALA A 163 -3.66 10.93 -10.47
C ALA A 163 -2.82 12.04 -9.84
N VAL A 164 -2.44 11.81 -8.57
CA VAL A 164 -1.42 12.63 -7.89
C VAL A 164 -0.08 12.47 -8.60
N ASN A 165 0.68 13.56 -8.70
CA ASN A 165 2.07 13.51 -9.15
C ASN A 165 2.94 12.85 -8.07
N LEU A 166 3.41 11.62 -8.35
CA LEU A 166 4.22 10.85 -7.41
C LEU A 166 5.62 11.44 -7.17
N ASP A 167 6.16 12.22 -8.10
CA ASP A 167 7.42 12.92 -7.86
C ASP A 167 7.28 13.95 -6.73
N LEU A 168 6.12 14.61 -6.68
CA LEU A 168 5.79 15.53 -5.60
C LEU A 168 5.44 14.77 -4.31
N ALA A 169 4.61 13.72 -4.39
CA ALA A 169 4.14 12.97 -3.21
C ALA A 169 5.28 12.26 -2.47
N LEU A 170 6.30 11.78 -3.19
CA LEU A 170 7.44 11.06 -2.63
C LEU A 170 8.63 11.97 -2.29
N ARG A 171 8.52 13.29 -2.49
CA ARG A 171 9.62 14.23 -2.25
C ARG A 171 10.13 14.13 -0.81
N ARG A 172 11.45 13.99 -0.63
CA ARG A 172 12.13 13.86 0.69
C ARG A 172 11.69 12.63 1.50
N ARG A 173 11.28 11.56 0.83
CA ARG A 173 10.89 10.28 1.46
C ARG A 173 11.85 9.13 1.17
N LEU A 174 13.08 9.40 0.72
CA LEU A 174 14.08 8.38 0.39
C LEU A 174 14.30 7.38 1.53
N SER A 175 14.56 7.86 2.75
CA SER A 175 14.83 6.98 3.91
C SER A 175 13.70 5.98 4.21
N PRO A 176 12.43 6.41 4.42
CA PRO A 176 11.34 5.46 4.64
C PRO A 176 11.04 4.59 3.40
N PHE A 177 11.22 5.11 2.19
CA PHE A 177 11.04 4.33 0.97
C PHE A 177 12.09 3.22 0.85
N GLN A 178 13.36 3.53 1.13
CA GLN A 178 14.47 2.57 1.17
C GLN A 178 14.26 1.49 2.24
N ALA A 179 13.77 1.87 3.43
CA ALA A 179 13.38 0.89 4.46
C ALA A 179 12.31 -0.08 3.93
N GLY A 180 11.30 0.43 3.23
CA GLY A 180 10.28 -0.39 2.57
C GLY A 180 10.86 -1.36 1.54
N ILE A 181 11.77 -0.90 0.69
CA ILE A 181 12.45 -1.77 -0.30
C ILE A 181 13.26 -2.87 0.39
N ASN A 182 14.02 -2.52 1.43
CA ASN A 182 14.81 -3.47 2.19
C ASN A 182 13.93 -4.54 2.84
N VAL A 183 12.79 -4.14 3.42
CA VAL A 183 11.76 -5.05 3.96
C VAL A 183 11.25 -5.99 2.87
N LEU A 184 10.79 -5.45 1.74
CA LEU A 184 10.21 -6.26 0.66
C LEU A 184 11.22 -7.25 0.07
N LYS A 185 12.50 -6.88 0.00
CA LYS A 185 13.57 -7.76 -0.47
C LYS A 185 13.73 -9.02 0.39
N THR A 186 13.43 -8.96 1.69
CA THR A 186 13.46 -10.14 2.58
C THR A 186 12.25 -11.07 2.40
N LEU A 187 11.15 -10.57 1.82
CA LEU A 187 9.90 -11.33 1.69
C LEU A 187 9.85 -12.21 0.44
N THR A 188 10.64 -11.89 -0.58
CA THR A 188 10.63 -12.54 -1.89
C THR A 188 11.83 -13.48 -2.07
N SER A 189 11.64 -14.55 -2.84
CA SER A 189 12.76 -15.42 -3.26
C SER A 189 13.45 -14.93 -4.54
N GLY A 190 12.83 -14.00 -5.28
CA GLY A 190 13.39 -13.39 -6.48
C GLY A 190 13.65 -11.91 -6.28
N LYS A 191 13.04 -11.05 -7.12
CA LYS A 191 13.44 -9.64 -7.18
C LYS A 191 12.33 -8.69 -6.73
N VAL A 192 12.76 -7.51 -6.26
CA VAL A 192 11.88 -6.36 -6.08
C VAL A 192 12.04 -5.47 -7.31
N HIS A 193 10.97 -5.26 -8.05
CA HIS A 193 10.94 -4.44 -9.25
C HIS A 193 10.29 -3.09 -8.96
N LEU A 194 11.00 -2.01 -9.27
CA LEU A 194 10.49 -0.66 -9.19
C LEU A 194 10.34 -0.08 -10.59
N SER A 195 9.10 0.26 -10.96
CA SER A 195 8.81 0.88 -12.26
C SER A 195 8.41 2.34 -12.08
N TYR A 196 8.99 3.26 -12.85
CA TYR A 196 8.59 4.67 -12.81
C TYR A 196 8.70 5.35 -14.18
N TYR A 197 8.16 6.57 -14.26
CA TYR A 197 8.18 7.35 -15.49
C TYR A 197 9.62 7.72 -15.87
N LYS A 198 9.98 7.55 -17.14
CA LYS A 198 11.34 7.80 -17.65
C LYS A 198 11.88 9.19 -17.33
N ASN A 199 11.02 10.20 -17.24
CA ASN A 199 11.40 11.57 -16.91
C ASN A 199 11.05 11.96 -15.45
N THR A 200 11.02 10.99 -14.54
CA THR A 200 10.91 11.28 -13.10
C THR A 200 12.06 12.18 -12.65
N VAL A 201 11.76 13.09 -11.73
CA VAL A 201 12.75 13.95 -11.06
C VAL A 201 12.83 13.67 -9.56
N SER A 202 12.19 12.60 -9.09
CA SER A 202 12.13 12.27 -7.67
C SER A 202 13.38 11.54 -7.23
N ASN A 203 14.23 12.19 -6.43
CA ASN A 203 15.40 11.55 -5.81
C ASN A 203 15.02 10.30 -5.01
N THR A 204 13.82 10.26 -4.39
CA THR A 204 13.32 9.07 -3.69
C THR A 204 13.20 7.84 -4.61
N LEU A 205 12.89 8.04 -5.89
CA LEU A 205 12.81 6.96 -6.88
C LEU A 205 14.15 6.73 -7.61
N LEU A 206 14.93 7.79 -7.82
CA LEU A 206 16.19 7.74 -8.57
C LEU A 206 17.36 7.18 -7.76
N GLU A 207 17.42 7.46 -6.46
CA GLU A 207 18.55 7.13 -5.57
C GLU A 207 18.29 5.86 -4.74
N VAL A 208 17.14 5.20 -4.93
CA VAL A 208 16.80 3.99 -4.18
C VAL A 208 17.63 2.80 -4.63
N GLU A 209 18.09 2.02 -3.66
CA GLU A 209 18.95 0.86 -3.88
C GLU A 209 18.22 -0.46 -3.58
N GLY A 210 18.73 -1.56 -4.14
CA GLY A 210 18.24 -2.91 -3.83
C GLY A 210 16.97 -3.33 -4.58
N ALA A 211 16.43 -2.47 -5.45
CA ALA A 211 15.36 -2.80 -6.39
C ALA A 211 15.87 -2.77 -7.84
N GLU A 212 15.30 -3.63 -8.69
CA GLU A 212 15.48 -3.58 -10.14
C GLU A 212 14.63 -2.46 -10.72
N VAL A 213 15.30 -1.43 -11.23
CA VAL A 213 14.63 -0.27 -11.80
C VAL A 213 14.20 -0.53 -13.26
N HIS A 214 12.98 -0.10 -13.58
CA HIS A 214 12.42 -0.14 -14.93
C HIS A 214 11.80 1.22 -15.30
N LEU A 215 12.18 1.73 -16.47
CA LEU A 215 11.69 2.99 -16.99
C LEU A 215 10.48 2.73 -17.88
N PHE A 216 9.40 3.47 -17.66
CA PHE A 216 8.20 3.41 -18.48
C PHE A 216 7.90 4.77 -19.11
N ASN A 217 7.34 4.71 -20.32
CA ASN A 217 6.81 5.85 -21.04
C ASN A 217 5.54 5.44 -21.82
N GLY A 218 4.73 6.42 -22.23
CA GLY A 218 3.53 6.20 -23.04
C GLY A 218 2.23 6.59 -22.35
N PRO A 219 1.09 6.39 -23.01
CA PRO A 219 -0.22 6.71 -22.45
C PRO A 219 -0.66 5.68 -21.42
N HIS A 220 -1.75 5.97 -20.71
CA HIS A 220 -2.46 4.99 -19.90
C HIS A 220 -2.79 3.74 -20.74
N PRO A 221 -2.54 2.50 -20.24
CA PRO A 221 -2.26 2.12 -18.84
C PRO A 221 -0.78 1.86 -18.47
N ALA A 222 0.18 2.67 -18.94
CA ALA A 222 1.61 2.42 -18.66
C ALA A 222 2.02 2.41 -17.16
N GLY A 223 1.27 3.10 -16.29
CA GLY A 223 1.47 3.04 -14.82
C GLY A 223 0.82 1.83 -14.14
N ASN A 224 0.11 0.97 -14.87
CA ASN A 224 -0.58 -0.18 -14.30
C ASN A 224 0.41 -1.32 -14.02
N VAL A 225 0.46 -1.78 -12.77
CA VAL A 225 1.37 -2.85 -12.34
C VAL A 225 1.21 -4.15 -13.14
N GLY A 226 0.01 -4.49 -13.61
CA GLY A 226 -0.22 -5.69 -14.43
C GLY A 226 0.45 -5.60 -15.81
N ILE A 227 0.44 -4.40 -16.41
CA ILE A 227 1.14 -4.13 -17.67
C ILE A 227 2.66 -4.17 -17.45
N GLN A 228 3.11 -3.63 -16.33
CA GLN A 228 4.53 -3.67 -15.96
C GLN A 228 5.00 -5.12 -15.76
N ILE A 229 4.24 -5.94 -15.00
CA ILE A 229 4.53 -7.38 -14.82
C ILE A 229 4.61 -8.09 -16.18
N HIS A 230 3.64 -7.86 -17.07
CA HIS A 230 3.60 -8.49 -18.40
C HIS A 230 4.89 -8.24 -19.21
N HIS A 231 5.44 -7.03 -19.17
CA HIS A 231 6.66 -6.69 -19.91
C HIS A 231 7.96 -7.05 -19.19
N ILE A 232 7.97 -7.09 -17.85
CA ILE A 232 9.20 -7.27 -17.06
C ILE A 232 9.43 -8.75 -16.74
N ALA A 233 8.45 -9.40 -16.12
CA ALA A 233 8.53 -10.80 -15.70
C ALA A 233 7.13 -11.42 -15.74
N PRO A 234 6.64 -11.81 -16.92
CA PRO A 234 5.28 -12.31 -17.09
C PRO A 234 4.98 -13.51 -16.19
N LEU A 235 3.69 -13.66 -15.87
CA LEU A 235 3.17 -14.84 -15.22
C LEU A 235 3.10 -15.96 -16.27
N ALA A 236 3.66 -17.12 -15.95
CA ALA A 236 3.55 -18.32 -16.78
C ALA A 236 2.13 -18.91 -16.69
#